data_AF-A0A7C1ND90-F1
#
_entry.id   AF-A0A7C1ND90-F1
#
_cell.length_a   1.000
_cell.length_b   1.000
_cell.length_c   1.000
_cell.angle_alpha   90.00
_cell.angle_beta   90.00
_cell.angle_gamma   90.00
#
_symmetry.space_group_name_H-M   'P 1'
#
loop_
_entity.id
_entity.type
_entity.pdbx_description
1 polymer ?
#
loop_
_entity_poly.entity_id
_entity_poly.type
_entity_poly.pdbx_seq_one_letter_code
_entity_poly.pdbx_strand_id
1 'polypeptide(L)'
;MKDHPITIGFDDAAFNLKSKVRNTHLIGVVCQGIRMVNVVQADIEIDGNDATEKLIGLVKQNEEHVQYILTHTITFGGFNFIDLERIFNEVKKPIIAVNDREVNIEAVSNALIK
;
A
#
# COMPACT_ATOMS: atom_id res chain seq x y z
N MET A 1 11.26 16.70 -21.25
CA MET A 1 10.99 15.47 -20.46
C MET A 1 10.75 15.93 -19.03
N LYS A 2 9.74 15.43 -18.31
CA LYS A 2 9.58 15.82 -16.89
C LYS A 2 10.81 15.32 -16.12
N ASP A 3 11.53 16.19 -15.42
CA ASP A 3 12.85 15.89 -14.83
C ASP A 3 12.82 14.83 -13.72
N HIS A 4 11.64 14.49 -13.21
CA HIS A 4 11.45 13.53 -12.13
C HIS A 4 10.29 12.59 -12.41
N PRO A 5 10.39 11.31 -11.98
CA PRO A 5 9.32 10.36 -12.13
C PRO A 5 8.10 10.75 -11.30
N ILE A 6 6.92 10.36 -11.77
CA ILE A 6 5.69 10.43 -10.98
C ILE A 6 5.44 9.07 -10.33
N THR A 7 5.35 9.07 -9.01
CA THR A 7 5.23 7.86 -8.19
C THR A 7 4.03 7.97 -7.29
N ILE A 8 3.47 6.84 -6.87
CA ILE A 8 2.50 6.78 -5.79
C ILE A 8 3.07 5.94 -4.65
N GLY A 9 3.15 6.52 -3.46
CA GLY A 9 3.55 5.83 -2.23
C GLY A 9 2.33 5.52 -1.37
N PHE A 10 2.25 4.32 -0.80
CA PHE A 10 1.17 3.94 0.10
C PHE A 10 1.65 3.65 1.52
N ASP A 11 0.83 4.07 2.49
CA ASP A 11 0.92 3.74 3.91
C ASP A 11 -0.49 3.73 4.53
N ASP A 12 -0.66 3.13 5.71
CA ASP A 12 -1.92 3.15 6.43
C ASP A 12 -1.92 4.05 7.67
N ALA A 13 -3.09 4.59 8.01
CA ALA A 13 -3.27 5.41 9.18
C ALA A 13 -3.17 4.57 10.47
N ALA A 14 -2.67 5.19 11.55
CA ALA A 14 -2.65 4.55 12.85
C ALA A 14 -4.08 4.25 13.35
N PHE A 15 -4.25 3.08 13.98
CA PHE A 15 -5.53 2.64 14.54
C PHE A 15 -5.33 1.99 15.92
N ASN A 16 -6.42 1.87 16.69
CA ASN A 16 -6.39 1.29 18.03
C ASN A 16 -7.13 -0.05 18.05
N LEU A 17 -6.39 -1.14 18.24
CA LEU A 17 -6.90 -2.51 18.34
C LEU A 17 -7.91 -2.72 19.50
N LYS A 18 -7.89 -1.89 20.54
CA LYS A 18 -8.83 -1.97 21.67
C LYS A 18 -10.15 -1.23 21.41
N SER A 19 -10.25 -0.52 20.30
CA SER A 19 -11.47 0.20 19.93
C SER A 19 -12.42 -0.70 19.13
N LYS A 20 -13.68 -0.27 18.96
CA LYS A 20 -14.65 -0.95 18.08
C LYS A 20 -14.41 -0.67 16.58
N VAL A 21 -13.38 0.09 16.23
CA VAL A 21 -13.06 0.45 14.85
C VAL A 21 -12.65 -0.82 14.10
N ARG A 22 -13.23 -1.02 12.91
CA ARG A 22 -12.97 -2.19 12.06
C ARG A 22 -12.16 -1.86 10.82
N ASN A 23 -12.02 -0.57 10.50
CA ASN A 23 -11.36 -0.12 9.30
C ASN A 23 -10.25 0.88 9.65
N THR A 24 -9.20 0.91 8.84
CA THR A 24 -8.24 2.01 8.82
C THR A 24 -8.20 2.62 7.42
N HIS A 25 -7.52 3.77 7.29
CA HIS A 25 -7.35 4.42 6.00
C HIS A 25 -6.07 3.94 5.33
N LEU A 26 -6.18 3.44 4.11
CA LEU A 26 -5.07 3.29 3.18
C LEU A 26 -4.90 4.61 2.42
N ILE A 27 -3.72 5.22 2.52
CA ILE A 27 -3.43 6.53 1.96
C ILE A 27 -2.38 6.39 0.86
N GLY A 28 -2.69 6.88 -0.34
CA GLY A 28 -1.78 6.97 -1.47
C GLY A 28 -1.36 8.42 -1.72
N VAL A 29 -0.06 8.72 -1.65
CA VAL A 29 0.50 10.04 -1.95
C VAL A 29 1.18 9.99 -3.31
N VAL A 30 0.68 10.78 -4.25
CA VAL A 30 1.29 10.93 -5.58
C VAL A 30 2.33 12.04 -5.52
N CYS A 31 3.56 11.73 -5.93
CA CYS A 31 4.68 12.67 -5.94
C CYS A 31 5.30 12.76 -7.33
N GLN A 32 5.75 13.95 -7.71
CA GLN A 32 6.69 14.15 -8.81
C GLN A 32 8.06 14.49 -8.19
N GLY A 33 8.98 13.53 -8.15
CA GLY A 33 10.16 13.63 -7.30
C GLY A 33 9.75 13.76 -5.84
N ILE A 34 10.14 14.85 -5.16
CA ILE A 34 9.76 15.13 -3.77
C ILE A 34 8.50 15.98 -3.63
N ARG A 35 7.94 16.46 -4.74
CA ARG A 35 6.77 17.34 -4.72
C ARG A 35 5.50 16.50 -4.68
N MET A 36 4.73 16.62 -3.61
CA MET A 36 3.38 16.06 -3.56
C MET A 36 2.48 16.76 -4.59
N VAL A 37 1.79 15.97 -5.41
CA VAL A 37 0.87 16.46 -6.46
C VAL A 37 -0.58 16.08 -6.20
N ASN A 38 -0.83 14.95 -5.53
CA ASN A 38 -2.18 14.47 -5.22
C ASN A 38 -2.14 13.53 -4.01
N VAL A 39 -3.30 13.36 -3.34
CA VAL A 39 -3.52 12.38 -2.29
C VAL A 39 -4.82 11.64 -2.57
N VAL A 40 -4.79 10.32 -2.50
CA VAL A 40 -5.96 9.44 -2.63
C VAL A 40 -6.08 8.60 -1.36
N GLN A 41 -7.30 8.18 -1.04
CA GLN A 41 -7.55 7.35 0.14
C GLN A 41 -8.69 6.37 -0.08
N ALA A 42 -8.64 5.25 0.63
CA ALA A 42 -9.74 4.31 0.78
C ALA A 42 -9.75 3.72 2.19
N ASP A 43 -10.91 3.26 2.64
CA ASP A 43 -11.00 2.42 3.83
C ASP A 43 -10.61 0.98 3.48
N ILE A 44 -9.80 0.37 4.34
CA ILE A 44 -9.46 -1.06 4.36
C ILE A 44 -9.86 -1.68 5.69
N GLU A 45 -10.18 -2.96 5.69
CA GLU A 45 -10.48 -3.70 6.91
C GLU A 45 -9.19 -3.98 7.71
N ILE A 46 -9.24 -3.80 9.03
CA ILE A 46 -8.15 -4.18 9.95
C ILE A 46 -8.06 -5.70 9.99
N ASP A 47 -6.86 -6.25 9.76
CA ASP A 47 -6.60 -7.68 9.59
C ASP A 47 -7.50 -8.36 8.52
N GLY A 48 -7.98 -7.59 7.55
CA GLY A 48 -8.85 -8.05 6.47
C GLY A 48 -8.10 -8.62 5.26
N ASN A 49 -8.75 -8.65 4.10
CA ASN A 49 -8.18 -9.15 2.84
C ASN A 49 -8.46 -8.23 1.63
N ASP A 50 -8.92 -7.01 1.87
CA ASP A 50 -9.34 -6.07 0.83
C ASP A 50 -8.25 -5.08 0.40
N ALA A 51 -7.09 -5.03 1.07
CA ALA A 51 -6.04 -4.04 0.79
C ALA A 51 -5.55 -4.08 -0.67
N THR A 52 -5.43 -5.27 -1.25
CA THR A 52 -5.02 -5.42 -2.67
C THR A 52 -6.00 -4.72 -3.61
N GLU A 53 -7.30 -4.96 -3.45
CA GLU A 53 -8.33 -4.39 -4.31
C GLU A 53 -8.39 -2.86 -4.15
N LYS A 54 -8.36 -2.38 -2.90
CA LYS A 54 -8.37 -0.94 -2.61
C LYS A 54 -7.16 -0.24 -3.20
N LEU A 55 -5.96 -0.80 -3.04
CA LEU A 55 -4.73 -0.24 -3.60
C LEU A 55 -4.82 -0.14 -5.14
N ILE A 56 -5.26 -1.20 -5.81
CA ILE A 56 -5.44 -1.20 -7.27
C ILE A 56 -6.41 -0.09 -7.70
N GLY A 57 -7.55 0.04 -7.00
CA GLY A 57 -8.52 1.09 -7.26
C GLY A 57 -7.94 2.50 -7.12
N LEU A 58 -7.11 2.73 -6.10
CA LEU A 58 -6.45 4.02 -5.86
C LEU A 58 -5.38 4.33 -6.92
N VAL A 59 -4.61 3.34 -7.36
CA VAL A 59 -3.61 3.54 -8.42
C VAL A 59 -4.29 3.84 -9.75
N LYS A 60 -5.38 3.14 -10.09
CA LYS A 60 -6.14 3.36 -11.34
C LYS A 60 -6.65 4.78 -11.50
N GLN A 61 -6.92 5.50 -10.40
CA GLN A 61 -7.30 6.93 -10.44
C GLN A 61 -6.18 7.85 -10.97
N ASN A 62 -4.92 7.40 -10.98
CA ASN A 62 -3.74 8.17 -11.38
C ASN A 62 -2.85 7.42 -12.38
N GLU A 63 -3.36 6.35 -13.01
CA GLU A 63 -2.59 5.38 -13.80
C GLU A 63 -1.86 5.98 -14.99
N GLU A 64 -2.44 7.00 -15.62
CA GLU A 64 -1.84 7.67 -16.78
C GLU A 64 -0.53 8.38 -16.45
N HIS A 65 -0.33 8.77 -15.19
CA HIS A 65 0.82 9.55 -14.76
C HIS A 65 1.80 8.74 -13.93
N VAL A 66 1.29 7.85 -13.08
CA VAL A 66 2.12 7.01 -12.21
C VAL A 66 2.98 6.06 -13.03
N GLN A 67 4.27 6.07 -12.76
CA GLN A 67 5.25 5.19 -13.40
C GLN A 67 5.53 3.95 -12.56
N TYR A 68 5.52 4.06 -11.24
CA TYR A 68 5.69 2.95 -10.31
C TYR A 68 5.07 3.24 -8.94
N ILE A 69 4.85 2.18 -8.19
CA ILE A 69 4.21 2.15 -6.87
C ILE A 69 5.27 1.83 -5.81
N LEU A 70 5.22 2.53 -4.68
CA LEU A 70 6.05 2.30 -3.52
C LEU A 70 5.17 1.97 -2.31
N THR A 71 5.59 1.02 -1.49
CA THR A 71 4.98 0.73 -0.18
C THR A 71 6.08 0.56 0.87
N HIS A 72 5.78 0.89 2.13
CA HIS A 72 6.72 0.64 3.23
C HIS A 72 6.77 -0.85 3.66
N THR A 73 5.73 -1.61 3.33
CA THR A 73 5.60 -3.03 3.67
C THR A 73 4.61 -3.69 2.70
N ILE A 74 4.40 -4.99 2.85
CA ILE A 74 3.37 -5.76 2.14
C ILE A 74 2.10 -5.97 2.96
N THR A 75 1.99 -5.38 4.14
CA THR A 75 0.84 -5.52 5.05
C THR A 75 0.32 -4.15 5.48
N PHE A 76 -0.99 -3.93 5.38
CA PHE A 76 -1.63 -2.70 5.86
C PHE A 76 -2.68 -3.05 6.90
N GLY A 77 -3.08 -2.11 7.76
CA GLY A 77 -4.15 -2.33 8.71
C GLY A 77 -3.91 -3.53 9.63
N GLY A 78 -2.65 -3.81 9.98
CA GLY A 78 -2.26 -5.07 10.63
C GLY A 78 -1.84 -6.13 9.62
N PHE A 79 -2.58 -7.24 9.54
CA PHE A 79 -2.30 -8.39 8.68
C PHE A 79 -3.06 -8.38 7.34
N ASN A 80 -3.52 -7.23 6.83
CA ASN A 80 -4.18 -7.16 5.52
C ASN A 80 -3.11 -7.11 4.42
N PHE A 81 -2.74 -8.28 3.90
CA PHE A 81 -1.66 -8.44 2.92
C PHE A 81 -2.04 -7.89 1.54
N ILE A 82 -1.05 -7.28 0.89
CA ILE A 82 -1.11 -7.00 -0.54
C ILE A 82 -0.44 -8.10 -1.36
N ASP A 83 -1.08 -8.45 -2.47
CA ASP A 83 -0.52 -9.35 -3.49
C ASP A 83 0.19 -8.51 -4.56
N LEU A 84 1.53 -8.48 -4.48
CA LEU A 84 2.37 -7.71 -5.41
C LEU A 84 2.23 -8.17 -6.86
N GLU A 85 2.11 -9.48 -7.08
CA GLU A 85 1.97 -10.05 -8.42
C GLU A 85 0.62 -9.67 -9.02
N ARG A 86 -0.46 -9.78 -8.24
CA ARG A 86 -1.79 -9.35 -8.68
C ARG A 86 -1.82 -7.86 -9.00
N ILE A 87 -1.25 -7.00 -8.15
CA ILE A 87 -1.19 -5.56 -8.39
C ILE A 87 -0.44 -5.26 -9.69
N PHE A 88 0.74 -5.85 -9.88
CA PHE A 88 1.51 -5.68 -11.11
C PHE A 88 0.71 -6.16 -12.33
N ASN A 89 0.04 -7.31 -12.22
CA ASN A 89 -0.72 -7.89 -13.31
C ASN A 89 -1.94 -7.04 -13.71
N GLU A 90 -2.62 -6.40 -12.75
CA GLU A 90 -3.80 -5.59 -13.01
C GLU A 90 -3.50 -4.15 -13.45
N VAL A 91 -2.44 -3.53 -12.95
CA VAL A 91 -2.12 -2.11 -13.22
C VAL A 91 -0.95 -1.95 -14.20
N LYS A 92 -0.15 -2.99 -14.43
CA LYS A 92 1.05 -2.97 -15.29
C LYS A 92 2.08 -1.89 -14.90
N LYS A 93 2.10 -1.52 -13.62
CA LYS A 93 3.11 -0.63 -13.04
C LYS A 93 3.99 -1.43 -12.08
N PRO A 94 5.33 -1.27 -12.12
CA PRO A 94 6.21 -1.85 -11.12
C PRO A 94 5.77 -1.45 -9.71
N ILE A 95 5.78 -2.39 -8.80
CA ILE A 95 5.53 -2.18 -7.37
C ILE A 95 6.75 -2.63 -6.58
N ILE A 96 7.17 -1.82 -5.62
CA ILE A 96 8.34 -2.07 -4.78
C ILE A 96 7.91 -1.88 -3.33
N ALA A 97 8.00 -2.96 -2.54
CA ALA A 97 7.88 -2.91 -1.10
C ALA A 97 9.26 -2.66 -0.47
N VAL A 98 9.38 -1.58 0.30
CA VAL A 98 10.64 -1.11 0.88
C VAL A 98 10.57 -1.28 2.39
N ASN A 99 11.17 -2.35 2.90
CA ASN A 99 11.33 -2.55 4.33
C ASN A 99 12.59 -1.84 4.82
N ASP A 100 12.48 -1.08 5.91
CA ASP A 100 13.57 -0.38 6.58
C ASP A 100 14.52 -1.30 7.37
N ARG A 101 14.06 -2.53 7.66
CA ARG A 101 14.79 -3.57 8.39
C ARG A 101 14.53 -4.96 7.83
N GLU A 102 15.43 -5.89 8.16
CA GLU A 102 15.25 -7.30 7.81
C GLU A 102 14.01 -7.88 8.52
N VAL A 103 13.15 -8.54 7.75
CA VAL A 103 11.90 -9.13 8.26
C VAL A 103 12.21 -10.48 8.89
N ASN A 104 11.80 -10.67 10.15
CA ASN A 104 11.86 -11.98 10.80
C ASN A 104 10.70 -12.85 10.29
N ILE A 105 10.98 -13.63 9.24
CA ILE A 105 9.99 -14.50 8.58
C ILE A 105 9.41 -15.55 9.53
N GLU A 106 10.22 -16.08 10.46
CA GLU A 106 9.75 -17.08 11.44
C GLU A 106 8.69 -16.49 12.38
N ALA A 107 8.94 -15.28 12.91
CA ALA A 107 7.98 -14.59 13.76
C ALA A 107 6.67 -14.27 13.02
N VAL A 108 6.75 -13.85 11.75
CA VAL A 108 5.57 -13.61 10.91
C VAL A 108 4.80 -14.91 10.67
N SER A 109 5.49 -15.99 10.28
CA SER A 109 4.88 -17.30 10.05
C SER A 109 4.17 -17.82 11.30
N ASN A 110 4.77 -17.67 12.48
CA ASN A 110 4.17 -18.08 13.75
C ASN A 110 2.93 -17.26 14.13
N ALA A 111 2.85 -15.99 13.71
CA ALA A 111 1.66 -15.16 13.92
C ALA A 111 0.50 -15.56 13.00
N LEU A 112 0.80 -16.07 11.80
CA LEU A 112 -0.20 -16.44 10.78
C LEU A 112 -0.77 -17.85 10.92
N ILE A 113 0.02 -18.81 11.42
CA ILE A 113 -0.36 -20.25 11.45
C ILE A 113 -1.23 -20.60 12.68
N LYS A 114 -1.70 -19.61 13.44
CA LYS A 114 -2.36 -19.86 14.73
C LYS A 114 -3.86 -20.15 14.62
#